data_AF-A0A6I2Y281-F1
#
_entry.id   AF-A0A6I2Y281-F1
#
_cell.length_a   1.000
_cell.length_b   1.000
_cell.length_c   1.000
_cell.angle_alpha   90.00
_cell.angle_beta   90.00
_cell.angle_gamma   90.00
#
_symmetry.space_group_name_H-M   'P 1'
#
loop_
_entity.id
_entity.type
_entity.pdbx_description
1 polymer ?
#
loop_
_entity_poly.entity_id
_entity_poly.type
_entity_poly.pdbx_seq_one_letter_code
_entity_poly.pdbx_strand_id
1 'polypeptide(L)'
;MSPNNTVSTRRSSARNCNTCPQDGQNRAASGVTTPHDEQFTDQILERARCGRPLTTRSLGDRAPRRRPATLHEHRQRGGPMSIEAPPALHIGLGELPWVQNPTVDASMRLLQVDPASEMSVTHGLMAPGLAVGTHRHRGPVQMWTMSGSWVYREHEFVNRAGSYLYEPIGSVHTLSVPAANDGPTEVLSIVYGDVEYLDENGELLYTSNWKRTLEQYLEGCEAAGLPRPNGLIR
;
A
#
# COMPACT_ATOMS: atom_id res chain seq x y z
N MET A 1 -21.31 -59.46 -12.37
CA MET A 1 -22.78 -59.43 -12.40
C MET A 1 -23.26 -58.76 -11.11
N SER A 2 -24.16 -57.79 -11.20
CA SER A 2 -24.81 -57.11 -10.05
C SER A 2 -25.88 -58.02 -9.39
N PRO A 3 -26.51 -57.67 -8.25
CA PRO A 3 -27.41 -56.49 -8.08
C PRO A 3 -26.97 -55.55 -6.92
N ASN A 4 -27.15 -54.22 -7.03
CA ASN A 4 -28.37 -53.42 -6.75
C ASN A 4 -28.91 -53.58 -5.29
N ASN A 5 -28.84 -52.60 -4.37
CA ASN A 5 -29.29 -51.18 -4.35
C ASN A 5 -30.72 -51.00 -3.82
N THR A 6 -30.90 -50.41 -2.61
CA THR A 6 -32.08 -49.58 -2.24
C THR A 6 -31.76 -48.62 -1.09
N VAL A 7 -32.23 -47.36 -1.18
CA VAL A 7 -32.26 -46.36 -0.11
C VAL A 7 -33.69 -46.23 0.44
N SER A 8 -33.86 -45.98 1.75
CA SER A 8 -35.13 -45.52 2.31
C SER A 8 -34.90 -44.45 3.39
N THR A 9 -35.93 -43.62 3.65
CA THR A 9 -35.79 -42.35 4.40
C THR A 9 -36.90 -42.12 5.43
N ARG A 10 -36.60 -41.23 6.40
CA ARG A 10 -37.50 -40.37 7.22
C ARG A 10 -37.69 -40.67 8.73
N ARG A 11 -37.04 -39.79 9.50
CA ARG A 11 -37.57 -38.85 10.53
C ARG A 11 -38.10 -39.32 11.91
N SER A 12 -37.53 -38.62 12.90
CA SER A 12 -38.13 -37.99 14.09
C SER A 12 -38.50 -38.79 15.34
N SER A 13 -37.89 -38.45 16.47
CA SER A 13 -38.54 -37.63 17.51
C SER A 13 -37.50 -37.04 18.49
N ALA A 14 -37.86 -35.99 19.23
CA ALA A 14 -36.96 -35.21 20.09
C ALA A 14 -37.08 -35.57 21.57
N ARG A 15 -36.07 -35.18 22.38
CA ARG A 15 -36.27 -34.84 23.80
C ARG A 15 -35.13 -33.95 24.33
N ASN A 16 -35.50 -32.84 24.97
CA ASN A 16 -34.60 -31.91 25.67
C ASN A 16 -34.26 -32.42 27.08
N CYS A 17 -33.11 -32.04 27.65
CA CYS A 17 -33.06 -30.98 28.68
C CYS A 17 -31.67 -30.78 29.32
N ASN A 18 -31.32 -29.49 29.44
CA ASN A 18 -30.34 -28.78 30.28
C ASN A 18 -29.73 -29.49 31.50
N THR A 19 -28.43 -29.22 31.74
CA THR A 19 -27.95 -28.47 32.94
C THR A 19 -26.54 -27.89 32.75
N CYS A 20 -26.39 -26.60 33.06
CA CYS A 20 -25.19 -25.85 33.50
C CYS A 20 -25.59 -25.16 34.84
N PRO A 21 -24.75 -24.45 35.64
CA PRO A 21 -23.39 -23.91 35.46
C PRO A 21 -22.39 -24.61 36.43
N GLN A 22 -21.21 -24.13 36.88
CA GLN A 22 -20.44 -22.85 36.94
C GLN A 22 -18.92 -23.21 36.90
N ASP A 23 -17.92 -22.36 36.58
CA ASP A 23 -17.82 -20.97 36.08
C ASP A 23 -16.44 -20.80 35.35
N GLY A 24 -15.99 -19.59 34.99
CA GLY A 24 -14.62 -19.37 34.47
C GLY A 24 -14.42 -18.04 33.75
N GLN A 25 -14.06 -16.99 34.50
CA GLN A 25 -13.96 -15.62 33.98
C GLN A 25 -12.75 -15.41 33.05
N ASN A 26 -13.00 -14.95 31.82
CA ASN A 26 -12.05 -14.10 31.10
C ASN A 26 -12.80 -13.16 30.14
N ARG A 27 -12.90 -11.88 30.49
CA ARG A 27 -13.48 -10.82 29.64
C ARG A 27 -12.36 -9.93 29.12
N ALA A 28 -11.98 -10.12 27.86
CA ALA A 28 -11.39 -9.04 27.07
C ALA A 28 -12.55 -8.31 26.38
N ALA A 29 -12.65 -6.99 26.57
CA ALA A 29 -13.79 -6.22 26.08
C ALA A 29 -13.62 -5.84 24.61
N SER A 30 -14.58 -6.25 23.78
CA SER A 30 -14.82 -5.69 22.45
C SER A 30 -16.22 -5.07 22.41
N GLY A 31 -16.38 -3.97 21.67
CA GLY A 31 -17.70 -3.36 21.39
C GLY A 31 -17.94 -2.01 22.05
N VAL A 32 -17.43 -0.95 21.43
CA VAL A 32 -18.09 0.37 21.38
C VAL A 32 -18.05 0.85 19.94
N THR A 33 -19.01 0.39 19.13
CA THR A 33 -19.37 1.06 17.87
C THR A 33 -20.12 2.34 18.22
N THR A 34 -19.65 3.49 17.78
CA THR A 34 -20.33 4.77 18.05
C THR A 34 -21.26 5.13 16.89
N PRO A 35 -22.33 5.94 17.10
CA PRO A 35 -23.31 6.22 16.04
C PRO A 35 -22.79 7.02 14.83
N HIS A 36 -21.51 7.40 14.82
CA HIS A 36 -20.89 8.19 13.74
C HIS A 36 -20.39 7.34 12.56
N ASP A 37 -20.14 6.05 12.74
CA ASP A 37 -19.51 5.20 11.72
C ASP A 37 -20.41 4.98 10.47
N GLU A 38 -21.73 4.88 10.65
CA GLU A 38 -22.68 4.71 9.54
C GLU A 38 -22.84 6.02 8.74
N GLN A 39 -22.94 7.18 9.41
CA GLN A 39 -23.14 8.48 8.75
C GLN A 39 -21.91 8.94 7.93
N PHE A 40 -20.71 8.52 8.32
CA PHE A 40 -19.48 8.86 7.58
C PHE A 40 -19.39 8.11 6.25
N THR A 41 -19.92 6.89 6.18
CA THR A 41 -19.83 6.02 5.00
C THR A 41 -20.68 6.55 3.83
N ASP A 42 -21.90 7.02 4.10
CA ASP A 42 -22.79 7.56 3.06
C ASP A 42 -22.24 8.83 2.40
N GLN A 43 -21.58 9.71 3.17
CA GLN A 43 -21.10 11.00 2.68
C GLN A 43 -19.92 10.90 1.70
N ILE A 44 -19.23 9.76 1.69
CA ILE A 44 -18.09 9.46 0.81
C ILE A 44 -18.54 9.13 -0.61
N LEU A 45 -19.67 8.43 -0.78
CA LEU A 45 -20.09 7.85 -2.05
C LEU A 45 -20.60 8.88 -3.08
N GLU A 46 -21.16 10.01 -2.63
CA GLU A 46 -21.69 11.04 -3.56
C GLU A 46 -20.60 11.84 -4.28
N ARG A 47 -19.42 12.02 -3.66
CA ARG A 47 -18.38 12.96 -4.12
C ARG A 47 -17.55 12.45 -5.31
N ALA A 48 -17.88 11.30 -5.88
CA ALA A 48 -17.03 10.60 -6.86
C ALA A 48 -17.20 11.02 -8.34
N ARG A 49 -18.17 11.88 -8.70
CA ARG A 49 -18.76 11.89 -10.07
C ARG A 49 -18.46 13.06 -11.01
N CYS A 50 -17.52 13.97 -10.75
CA CYS A 50 -17.36 15.16 -11.62
C CYS A 50 -15.91 15.56 -11.95
N GLY A 51 -15.57 15.55 -13.24
CA GLY A 51 -14.34 16.11 -13.82
C GLY A 51 -14.58 16.61 -15.25
N ARG A 52 -14.08 17.80 -15.60
CA ARG A 52 -14.23 18.40 -16.94
C ARG A 52 -12.93 18.29 -17.76
N PRO A 53 -12.98 18.17 -19.10
CA PRO A 53 -11.79 18.01 -19.93
C PRO A 53 -11.05 19.34 -20.17
N LEU A 54 -9.72 19.27 -20.30
CA LEU A 54 -8.87 20.36 -20.77
C LEU A 54 -8.68 20.28 -22.29
N THR A 55 -8.71 21.42 -22.99
CA THR A 55 -8.50 21.52 -24.44
C THR A 55 -7.07 21.98 -24.77
N THR A 56 -6.43 21.30 -25.72
CA THR A 56 -5.09 21.65 -26.22
C THR A 56 -5.18 22.68 -27.35
N ARG A 57 -4.17 23.57 -27.44
CA ARG A 57 -4.04 24.54 -28.54
C ARG A 57 -2.69 24.39 -29.23
N SER A 58 -2.70 24.34 -30.56
CA SER A 58 -1.52 24.13 -31.40
C SER A 58 -0.58 25.36 -31.42
N LEU A 59 0.74 25.11 -31.48
CA LEU A 59 1.74 26.14 -31.79
C LEU A 59 1.97 26.23 -33.31
N GLY A 60 2.09 27.46 -33.82
CA GLY A 60 2.58 27.75 -35.15
C GLY A 60 3.50 28.97 -35.13
N ASP A 61 4.74 28.80 -35.61
CA ASP A 61 5.26 29.45 -36.83
C ASP A 61 6.79 29.53 -36.87
N ARG A 62 7.35 29.46 -38.09
CA ARG A 62 8.80 29.36 -38.36
C ARG A 62 9.47 30.74 -38.47
N ALA A 63 10.56 30.92 -37.72
CA ALA A 63 11.50 32.03 -37.93
C ALA A 63 12.47 31.78 -39.11
N PRO A 64 13.00 32.84 -39.78
CA PRO A 64 13.80 32.72 -41.00
C PRO A 64 15.27 32.36 -40.75
N ARG A 65 15.89 31.69 -41.74
CA ARG A 65 17.27 31.18 -41.68
C ARG A 65 18.31 32.29 -41.84
N ARG A 66 19.32 32.33 -40.95
CA ARG A 66 20.57 33.12 -41.16
C ARG A 66 21.64 32.26 -41.85
N ARG A 67 22.55 32.90 -42.60
CA ARG A 67 23.67 32.24 -43.30
C ARG A 67 24.69 31.64 -42.32
N PRO A 68 25.34 30.51 -42.64
CA PRO A 68 26.35 29.91 -41.78
C PRO A 68 27.67 30.71 -41.83
N ALA A 69 28.31 30.86 -40.67
CA ALA A 69 29.71 31.24 -40.60
C ALA A 69 30.60 30.01 -40.84
N THR A 70 31.76 30.21 -41.47
CA THR A 70 32.76 29.15 -41.69
C THR A 70 33.34 28.68 -40.37
N LEU A 71 33.16 27.39 -40.02
CA LEU A 71 33.81 26.80 -38.86
C LEU A 71 35.34 26.78 -39.04
N HIS A 72 36.07 27.23 -38.03
CA HIS A 72 37.45 26.77 -37.81
C HIS A 72 37.40 25.32 -37.30
N GLU A 73 38.16 24.43 -37.93
CA GLU A 73 38.30 23.05 -37.46
C GLU A 73 39.12 23.00 -36.17
N HIS A 74 38.43 22.96 -35.02
CA HIS A 74 39.04 22.54 -33.77
C HIS A 74 39.46 21.08 -33.88
N ARG A 75 40.78 20.86 -34.01
CA ARG A 75 41.43 19.55 -34.01
C ARG A 75 41.09 18.78 -32.73
N GLN A 76 40.09 17.91 -32.80
CA GLN A 76 39.66 17.09 -31.65
C GLN A 76 40.78 16.13 -31.22
N ARG A 77 41.46 16.46 -30.11
CA ARG A 77 42.27 15.53 -29.34
C ARG A 77 41.47 15.12 -28.11
N GLY A 78 40.67 14.07 -28.26
CA GLY A 78 39.90 13.45 -27.19
C GLY A 78 39.21 12.23 -27.76
N GLY A 79 39.68 11.03 -27.43
CA GLY A 79 38.92 9.81 -27.67
C GLY A 79 37.63 9.85 -26.83
N PRO A 80 36.55 9.18 -27.24
CA PRO A 80 35.33 9.16 -26.46
C PRO A 80 35.61 8.52 -25.10
N MET A 81 35.36 9.26 -24.01
CA MET A 81 35.25 8.62 -22.70
C MET A 81 34.03 7.70 -22.75
N SER A 82 34.25 6.40 -22.57
CA SER A 82 33.19 5.46 -22.25
C SER A 82 32.62 5.83 -20.89
N ILE A 83 31.40 6.37 -20.87
CA ILE A 83 30.66 6.57 -19.63
C ILE A 83 30.24 5.18 -19.14
N GLU A 84 30.99 4.64 -18.19
CA GLU A 84 30.64 3.40 -17.49
C GLU A 84 29.54 3.73 -16.47
N ALA A 85 28.31 3.78 -16.96
CA ALA A 85 27.12 4.06 -16.16
C ALA A 85 26.56 2.76 -15.54
N PRO A 86 26.02 2.81 -14.31
CA PRO A 86 25.28 1.69 -13.74
C PRO A 86 24.12 1.25 -14.64
N PRO A 87 23.82 -0.06 -14.73
CA PRO A 87 22.69 -0.56 -15.49
C PRO A 87 21.35 -0.16 -14.84
N ALA A 88 20.30 -0.03 -15.66
CA ALA A 88 18.94 0.04 -15.14
C ALA A 88 18.53 -1.31 -14.54
N LEU A 89 17.84 -1.29 -13.41
CA LEU A 89 17.33 -2.47 -12.72
C LEU A 89 15.81 -2.61 -12.93
N HIS A 90 15.31 -3.83 -12.95
CA HIS A 90 13.91 -4.15 -13.24
C HIS A 90 13.41 -5.29 -12.35
N ILE A 91 12.17 -5.17 -11.88
CA ILE A 91 11.41 -6.26 -11.28
C ILE A 91 9.92 -6.05 -11.61
N GLY A 92 9.25 -7.07 -12.14
CA GLY A 92 7.80 -7.07 -12.28
C GLY A 92 7.11 -7.37 -10.95
N LEU A 93 6.00 -6.68 -10.66
CA LEU A 93 5.22 -6.91 -9.41
C LEU A 93 4.90 -8.39 -9.18
N GLY A 94 4.57 -9.12 -10.24
CA GLY A 94 4.24 -10.55 -10.21
C GLY A 94 5.39 -11.50 -9.89
N GLU A 95 6.65 -11.05 -9.98
CA GLU A 95 7.84 -11.85 -9.70
C GLU A 95 8.18 -11.92 -8.20
N LEU A 96 7.54 -11.07 -7.39
CA LEU A 96 7.66 -11.06 -5.94
C LEU A 96 6.42 -11.70 -5.29
N PRO A 97 6.60 -12.55 -4.27
CA PRO A 97 5.47 -13.11 -3.55
C PRO A 97 4.76 -12.03 -2.72
N TRP A 98 3.45 -12.15 -2.58
CA TRP A 98 2.74 -11.50 -1.48
C TRP A 98 3.13 -12.19 -0.17
N VAL A 99 3.49 -11.41 0.84
CA VAL A 99 3.65 -11.90 2.22
C VAL A 99 2.78 -11.07 3.15
N GLN A 100 2.18 -11.71 4.16
CA GLN A 100 1.48 -10.97 5.20
C GLN A 100 2.50 -10.18 6.02
N ASN A 101 2.23 -8.90 6.30
CA ASN A 101 3.04 -8.13 7.21
C ASN A 101 2.84 -8.66 8.64
N PRO A 102 3.91 -8.93 9.42
CA PRO A 102 3.77 -9.51 10.75
C PRO A 102 3.25 -8.55 11.83
N THR A 103 3.02 -7.27 11.50
CA THR A 103 2.64 -6.21 12.47
C THR A 103 1.33 -5.48 12.17
N VAL A 104 0.84 -5.52 10.92
CA VAL A 104 -0.41 -4.86 10.49
C VAL A 104 -1.20 -5.80 9.58
N ASP A 105 -2.52 -5.66 9.53
CA ASP A 105 -3.37 -6.48 8.64
C ASP A 105 -3.32 -5.98 7.18
N ALA A 106 -2.16 -6.18 6.58
CA ALA A 106 -1.86 -5.92 5.19
C ALA A 106 -0.90 -6.98 4.65
N SER A 107 -1.08 -7.35 3.39
CA SER A 107 -0.08 -8.11 2.63
C SER A 107 0.79 -7.14 1.82
N MET A 108 2.07 -7.47 1.62
CA MET A 108 3.00 -6.62 0.89
C MET A 108 3.98 -7.40 0.00
N ARG A 109 4.50 -6.69 -0.99
CA ARG A 109 5.68 -6.99 -1.81
C ARG A 109 6.67 -5.84 -1.62
N LEU A 110 7.93 -6.15 -1.39
CA LEU A 110 9.01 -5.16 -1.33
C LEU A 110 9.78 -5.18 -2.65
N LEU A 111 9.67 -4.10 -3.43
CA LEU A 111 10.26 -4.00 -4.77
C LEU A 111 11.71 -3.54 -4.70
N GLN A 112 11.95 -2.54 -3.85
CA GLN A 112 13.25 -1.90 -3.69
C GLN A 112 13.44 -1.48 -2.23
N VAL A 113 14.68 -1.57 -1.77
CA VAL A 113 15.22 -0.73 -0.69
C VAL A 113 16.45 0.00 -1.23
N ASP A 114 16.77 1.17 -0.68
CA ASP A 114 18.03 1.86 -0.97
C ASP A 114 18.59 2.45 0.33
N PRO A 115 19.70 1.91 0.86
CA PRO A 115 20.36 2.43 2.05
C PRO A 115 20.89 3.86 1.90
N ALA A 116 21.22 4.31 0.69
CA ALA A 116 21.85 5.61 0.44
C ALA A 116 20.84 6.77 0.40
N SER A 117 19.61 6.52 -0.05
CA SER A 117 18.49 7.47 0.03
C SER A 117 17.52 7.19 1.18
N GLU A 118 17.82 6.19 2.02
CA GLU A 118 16.97 5.66 3.09
C GLU A 118 15.55 5.32 2.65
N MET A 119 15.41 4.79 1.43
CA MET A 119 14.14 4.60 0.74
C MET A 119 13.68 3.14 0.77
N SER A 120 12.36 2.92 0.80
CA SER A 120 11.74 1.65 0.40
C SER A 120 10.59 1.87 -0.58
N VAL A 121 10.39 0.91 -1.50
CA VAL A 121 9.27 0.88 -2.44
C VAL A 121 8.46 -0.39 -2.19
N THR A 122 7.19 -0.24 -1.82
CA THR A 122 6.30 -1.37 -1.52
C THR A 122 5.04 -1.35 -2.37
N HIS A 123 4.57 -2.53 -2.77
CA HIS A 123 3.23 -2.77 -3.31
C HIS A 123 2.45 -3.48 -2.22
N GLY A 124 1.35 -2.88 -1.75
CA GLY A 124 0.61 -3.30 -0.57
C GLY A 124 -0.86 -3.58 -0.87
N LEU A 125 -1.44 -4.52 -0.13
CA LEU A 125 -2.86 -4.82 -0.07
C LEU A 125 -3.32 -4.67 1.38
N MET A 126 -4.07 -3.61 1.66
CA MET A 126 -4.62 -3.31 2.99
C MET A 126 -6.02 -3.90 3.13
N ALA A 127 -6.29 -4.63 4.23
CA ALA A 127 -7.60 -5.24 4.46
C ALA A 127 -8.69 -4.18 4.73
N PRO A 128 -9.97 -4.42 4.36
CA PRO A 128 -11.10 -3.61 4.81
C PRO A 128 -11.13 -3.51 6.34
N GLY A 129 -11.27 -2.30 6.87
CA GLY A 129 -11.25 -2.06 8.31
C GLY A 129 -9.86 -1.93 8.93
N LEU A 130 -8.77 -2.07 8.15
CA LEU A 130 -7.43 -1.75 8.64
C LEU A 130 -7.36 -0.28 9.11
N ALA A 131 -6.81 -0.09 10.31
CA ALA A 131 -6.37 1.22 10.78
C ALA A 131 -4.87 1.15 11.11
N VAL A 132 -4.12 2.15 10.66
CA VAL A 132 -2.72 2.35 11.05
C VAL A 132 -2.69 3.51 12.04
N GLY A 133 -2.05 3.32 13.18
CA GLY A 133 -1.94 4.35 14.23
C GLY A 133 -1.29 5.64 13.72
N THR A 134 -1.52 6.74 14.45
CA THR A 134 -0.95 8.05 14.16
C THR A 134 0.56 7.96 13.97
N HIS A 135 1.08 8.49 12.86
CA HIS A 135 2.51 8.43 12.57
C HIS A 135 3.01 9.69 11.87
N ARG A 136 4.30 9.97 12.03
CA ARG A 136 5.02 11.13 11.48
C ARG A 136 6.14 10.68 10.54
N HIS A 137 6.21 11.28 9.35
CA HIS A 137 7.27 10.96 8.38
C HIS A 137 8.48 11.90 8.50
N ARG A 138 9.69 11.33 8.52
CA ARG A 138 10.97 12.07 8.51
C ARG A 138 11.53 12.30 7.11
N GLY A 139 11.14 11.50 6.12
CA GLY A 139 11.27 11.82 4.70
C GLY A 139 9.90 12.11 4.06
N PRO A 140 9.83 12.40 2.76
CA PRO A 140 8.56 12.44 2.03
C PRO A 140 7.97 11.04 1.82
N VAL A 141 6.67 10.97 1.51
CA VAL A 141 6.02 9.77 0.95
C VAL A 141 5.34 10.13 -0.37
N GLN A 142 5.42 9.21 -1.34
CA GLN A 142 4.62 9.23 -2.55
C GLN A 142 3.83 7.93 -2.64
N MET A 143 2.53 8.01 -2.92
CA MET A 143 1.68 6.83 -2.97
C MET A 143 0.64 6.92 -4.09
N TRP A 144 0.42 5.81 -4.78
CA TRP A 144 -0.61 5.62 -5.79
C TRP A 144 -1.60 4.57 -5.30
N THR A 145 -2.89 4.89 -5.36
CA THR A 145 -3.96 3.92 -5.05
C THR A 145 -4.41 3.27 -6.35
N MET A 146 -4.21 1.96 -6.45
CA MET A 146 -4.47 1.16 -7.65
C MET A 146 -5.91 0.63 -7.67
N SER A 147 -6.41 0.17 -6.53
CA SER A 147 -7.78 -0.29 -6.33
C SER A 147 -8.25 -0.11 -4.87
N GLY A 148 -9.55 -0.24 -4.61
CA GLY A 148 -10.16 0.03 -3.30
C GLY A 148 -10.23 1.51 -2.93
N SER A 149 -10.33 1.80 -1.63
CA SER A 149 -10.37 3.16 -1.09
C SER A 149 -9.81 3.27 0.33
N TRP A 150 -9.28 4.43 0.70
CA TRP A 150 -8.80 4.70 2.05
C TRP A 150 -8.74 6.20 2.34
N VAL A 151 -8.65 6.57 3.62
CA VAL A 151 -8.66 7.96 4.10
C VAL A 151 -7.55 8.19 5.14
N TYR A 152 -7.16 9.46 5.28
CA TYR A 152 -6.58 9.96 6.52
C TYR A 152 -7.68 10.61 7.36
N ARG A 153 -7.74 10.32 8.66
CA ARG A 153 -8.78 10.85 9.56
C ARG A 153 -8.77 12.37 9.67
N GLU A 154 -7.62 12.98 9.38
CA GLU A 154 -7.38 14.42 9.44
C GLU A 154 -7.82 15.18 8.17
N HIS A 155 -8.23 14.49 7.10
CA HIS A 155 -8.47 15.08 5.77
C HIS A 155 -9.84 14.76 5.18
N GLU A 156 -10.40 15.68 4.39
CA GLU A 156 -11.70 15.49 3.72
C GLU A 156 -11.66 14.68 2.42
N PHE A 157 -10.48 14.40 1.88
CA PHE A 157 -10.32 13.69 0.61
C PHE A 157 -10.21 12.17 0.82
N VAL A 158 -10.76 11.42 -0.14
CA VAL A 158 -10.73 9.96 -0.16
C VAL A 158 -9.82 9.50 -1.28
N ASN A 159 -8.76 8.77 -0.91
CA ASN A 159 -7.89 8.08 -1.83
C ASN A 159 -8.62 6.87 -2.39
N ARG A 160 -8.61 6.71 -3.72
CA ARG A 160 -9.32 5.67 -4.46
C ARG A 160 -8.53 5.29 -5.71
N ALA A 161 -8.95 4.27 -6.46
CA ALA A 161 -8.32 3.90 -7.73
C ALA A 161 -8.01 5.13 -8.62
N GLY A 162 -6.72 5.35 -8.93
CA GLY A 162 -6.21 6.49 -9.70
C GLY A 162 -5.77 7.71 -8.87
N SER A 163 -5.95 7.71 -7.54
CA SER A 163 -5.41 8.75 -6.66
C SER A 163 -3.88 8.68 -6.59
N TYR A 164 -3.25 9.84 -6.76
CA TYR A 164 -1.88 10.11 -6.30
C TYR A 164 -1.92 10.90 -5.00
N LEU A 165 -0.99 10.60 -4.11
CA LEU A 165 -0.78 11.26 -2.85
C LEU A 165 0.69 11.63 -2.68
N TYR A 166 0.93 12.82 -2.14
CA TYR A 166 2.24 13.28 -1.69
C TYR A 166 2.13 13.75 -0.25
N GLU A 167 3.06 13.27 0.59
CA GLU A 167 3.17 13.68 1.98
C GLU A 167 4.53 14.35 2.19
N PRO A 168 4.56 15.62 2.63
CA PRO A 168 5.80 16.33 2.88
C PRO A 168 6.49 15.83 4.16
N ILE A 169 7.79 16.10 4.27
CA ILE A 169 8.57 15.86 5.50
C ILE A 169 7.89 16.51 6.70
N GLY A 170 7.76 15.78 7.80
CA GLY A 170 7.14 16.24 9.05
C GLY A 170 5.62 16.17 9.09
N SER A 171 4.97 15.68 8.02
CA SER A 171 3.54 15.35 8.01
C SER A 171 3.18 14.30 9.08
N VAL A 172 1.98 14.39 9.63
CA VAL A 172 1.46 13.53 10.70
C VAL A 172 0.02 13.12 10.39
N HIS A 173 -0.24 11.82 10.24
CA HIS A 173 -1.51 11.30 9.73
C HIS A 173 -1.93 9.97 10.37
N THR A 174 -3.22 9.64 10.28
CA THR A 174 -3.82 8.38 10.77
C THR A 174 -4.57 7.68 9.64
N LEU A 175 -4.00 6.62 9.07
CA LEU A 175 -4.59 5.90 7.93
C LEU A 175 -5.75 5.01 8.37
N SER A 176 -6.84 5.03 7.61
CA SER A 176 -7.96 4.10 7.78
C SER A 176 -8.49 3.61 6.43
N VAL A 177 -8.67 2.30 6.31
CA VAL A 177 -9.39 1.65 5.20
C VAL A 177 -10.83 1.41 5.64
N PRO A 178 -11.85 1.94 4.93
CA PRO A 178 -13.25 1.69 5.26
C PRO A 178 -13.57 0.19 5.33
N ALA A 179 -14.26 -0.23 6.39
CA ALA A 179 -14.72 -1.61 6.55
C ALA A 179 -15.79 -2.00 5.50
N ALA A 180 -16.45 -1.01 4.90
CA ALA A 180 -17.44 -1.17 3.84
C ALA A 180 -16.83 -1.38 2.44
N ASN A 181 -15.50 -1.41 2.28
CA ASN A 181 -14.88 -1.75 1.00
C ASN A 181 -15.16 -3.22 0.62
N ASP A 182 -15.59 -3.47 -0.62
CA ASP A 182 -15.88 -4.82 -1.15
C ASP A 182 -14.66 -5.77 -1.21
N GLY A 183 -13.45 -5.24 -0.98
CA GLY A 183 -12.19 -5.98 -1.06
C GLY A 183 -10.99 -5.14 -0.59
N PRO A 184 -9.78 -5.73 -0.60
CA PRO A 184 -8.58 -5.04 -0.15
C PRO A 184 -8.27 -3.79 -0.99
N THR A 185 -7.64 -2.81 -0.35
CA THR A 185 -7.17 -1.59 -1.00
C THR A 185 -5.72 -1.75 -1.41
N GLU A 186 -5.47 -1.59 -2.71
CA GLU A 186 -4.16 -1.81 -3.33
C GLU A 186 -3.42 -0.49 -3.51
N VAL A 187 -2.19 -0.43 -3.03
CA VAL A 187 -1.35 0.77 -3.09
C VAL A 187 0.07 0.44 -3.55
N LEU A 188 0.69 1.36 -4.28
CA LEU A 188 2.13 1.39 -4.51
C LEU A 188 2.68 2.62 -3.79
N SER A 189 3.63 2.44 -2.87
CA SER A 189 4.22 3.52 -2.08
C SER A 189 5.74 3.57 -2.21
N ILE A 190 6.27 4.78 -2.13
CA ILE A 190 7.68 5.10 -1.98
C ILE A 190 7.81 5.90 -0.69
N VAL A 191 8.50 5.33 0.30
CA VAL A 191 8.70 5.92 1.63
C VAL A 191 10.18 6.21 1.81
N TYR A 192 10.51 7.43 2.24
CA TYR A 192 11.86 7.86 2.52
C TYR A 192 12.05 8.11 4.02
N GLY A 193 13.24 7.76 4.53
CA GLY A 193 13.64 8.00 5.91
C GLY A 193 12.83 7.22 6.96
N ASP A 194 12.85 7.72 8.19
CA ASP A 194 12.14 7.14 9.32
C ASP A 194 10.65 7.51 9.34
N VAL A 195 9.82 6.57 9.81
CA VAL A 195 8.40 6.71 10.13
C VAL A 195 8.23 6.49 11.63
N GLU A 196 7.88 7.55 12.34
CA GLU A 196 7.71 7.58 13.80
C GLU A 196 6.25 7.34 14.16
N TYR A 197 5.93 6.22 14.80
CA TYR A 197 4.59 5.90 15.28
C TYR A 197 4.36 6.50 16.66
N LEU A 198 3.23 7.17 16.85
CA LEU A 198 2.95 8.02 18.00
C LEU A 198 1.77 7.48 18.82
N ASP A 199 1.79 7.75 20.13
CA ASP A 199 0.67 7.48 21.03
C ASP A 199 -0.40 8.58 20.99
N GLU A 200 -1.44 8.44 21.83
CA GLU A 200 -2.54 9.41 21.94
C GLU A 200 -2.09 10.80 22.47
N ASN A 201 -0.92 10.88 23.11
CA ASN A 201 -0.32 12.13 23.59
C ASN A 201 0.64 12.75 22.57
N GLY A 202 0.96 12.05 21.48
CA GLY A 202 1.95 12.44 20.47
C GLY A 202 3.39 12.02 20.79
N GLU A 203 3.58 11.17 21.81
CA GLU A 203 4.89 10.62 22.20
C GLU A 203 5.29 9.44 21.32
N LEU A 204 6.60 9.23 21.14
CA LEU A 204 7.14 8.18 20.26
C LEU A 204 6.94 6.79 20.87
N LEU A 205 6.19 5.92 20.19
CA LEU A 205 6.07 4.50 20.51
C LEU A 205 7.22 3.68 19.91
N TYR A 206 7.43 3.80 18.59
CA TYR A 206 8.50 3.13 17.86
C TYR A 206 8.75 3.79 16.50
N THR A 207 9.89 3.47 15.90
CA THR A 207 10.25 3.91 14.55
C THR A 207 10.30 2.72 13.60
N SER A 208 9.87 2.91 12.35
CA SER A 208 10.06 1.99 11.23
C SER A 208 10.75 2.73 10.08
N ASN A 209 11.51 2.00 9.25
CA ASN A 209 12.21 2.54 8.07
C ASN A 209 12.53 1.40 7.09
N TRP A 210 13.28 1.70 6.02
CA TRP A 210 13.64 0.70 4.99
C TRP A 210 14.26 -0.59 5.55
N LYS A 211 15.03 -0.54 6.65
CA LYS A 211 15.62 -1.73 7.29
C LYS A 211 14.51 -2.57 7.91
N ARG A 212 13.63 -1.94 8.69
CA ARG A 212 12.49 -2.61 9.32
C ARG A 212 11.52 -3.19 8.29
N THR A 213 11.26 -2.47 7.20
CA THR A 213 10.44 -2.98 6.08
C THR A 213 11.09 -4.19 5.41
N LEU A 214 12.42 -4.20 5.24
CA LEU A 214 13.15 -5.35 4.72
C LEU A 214 13.07 -6.56 5.67
N GLU A 215 13.29 -6.35 6.96
CA GLU A 215 13.17 -7.38 8.00
C GLU A 215 11.76 -7.99 7.97
N GLN A 216 10.71 -7.17 8.07
CA GLN A 216 9.31 -7.61 8.04
C GLN A 216 8.96 -8.39 6.77
N TYR A 217 9.51 -8.00 5.61
CA TYR A 217 9.30 -8.72 4.36
C TYR A 217 9.96 -10.12 4.37
N LEU A 218 11.17 -10.21 4.91
CA LEU A 218 11.90 -11.47 5.02
C LEU A 218 11.31 -12.39 6.11
N GLU A 219 10.87 -11.83 7.24
CA GLU A 219 10.09 -12.50 8.28
C GLU A 219 8.79 -13.08 7.68
N GLY A 220 8.06 -12.29 6.89
CA GLY A 220 6.84 -12.75 6.18
C GLY A 220 7.11 -13.84 5.15
N CYS A 221 8.24 -13.77 4.41
CA CYS A 221 8.66 -14.85 3.51
C CYS A 221 8.92 -16.15 4.29
N GLU A 222 9.66 -16.07 5.39
CA GLU A 222 10.04 -17.22 6.21
C GLU A 222 8.82 -17.87 6.88
N ALA A 223 7.90 -17.07 7.44
CA ALA A 223 6.65 -17.54 8.01
C ALA A 223 5.72 -18.22 6.98
N ALA A 224 5.78 -17.80 5.72
CA ALA A 224 5.05 -18.42 4.61
C ALA A 224 5.77 -19.64 3.99
N GLY A 225 6.96 -20.01 4.48
CA GLY A 225 7.79 -21.09 3.91
C GLY A 225 8.36 -20.77 2.52
N LEU A 226 8.43 -19.48 2.15
CA LEU A 226 8.89 -19.02 0.85
C LEU A 226 10.42 -18.83 0.83
N PRO A 227 11.09 -19.09 -0.30
CA PRO A 227 12.50 -18.76 -0.46
C PRO A 227 12.70 -17.25 -0.36
N ARG A 228 13.89 -16.82 0.10
CA ARG A 228 14.24 -15.40 0.08
C ARG A 228 14.21 -14.87 -1.36
N PRO A 229 13.51 -13.76 -1.64
CA PRO A 229 13.31 -13.28 -3.00
C PRO A 229 14.60 -12.70 -3.60
N ASN A 230 15.00 -13.25 -4.75
CA ASN A 230 16.21 -12.84 -5.47
C ASN A 230 16.03 -11.58 -6.33
N GLY A 231 14.80 -11.11 -6.55
CA GLY A 231 14.45 -9.98 -7.42
C GLY A 231 14.30 -8.62 -6.70
N LEU A 232 14.57 -8.55 -5.40
CA LEU A 232 14.52 -7.31 -4.64
C LEU A 232 15.67 -6.37 -5.07
N ILE A 233 15.33 -5.16 -5.53
CA ILE A 233 16.30 -4.11 -5.86
C ILE A 233 16.92 -3.55 -4.57
N ARG A 234 18.24 -3.29 -4.60
CA ARG A 234 19.06 -2.84 -3.47
C ARG A 234 20.16 -1.88 -3.93
#